data_AF-A0A972ACW5-F1
#
_entry.id   AF-A0A972ACW5-F1
#
_cell.length_a   1.000
_cell.length_b   1.000
_cell.length_c   1.000
_cell.angle_alpha   90.00
_cell.angle_beta   90.00
_cell.angle_gamma   90.00
#
_symmetry.space_group_name_H-M   'P 1'
#
loop_
_entity.id
_entity.type
_entity.pdbx_description
1 polymer ?
#
loop_
_entity_poly.entity_id
_entity_poly.type
_entity_poly.pdbx_seq_one_letter_code
_entity_poly.pdbx_strand_id
1 'polypeptide(L)'
;MKNRYSDFAFDNKAERLSLMYTIHAISNLSKDEIELLKALRQDISLLERYQDDKVEIFPKINRILAKFNLSSIQEVIDIVDNYNLFELYNF
;
A
#
# COMPACT_ATOMS: atom_id res chain seq x y z
N MET A 1 36.47 5.87 3.81
CA MET A 1 35.40 6.38 2.93
C MET A 1 34.07 5.88 3.49
N LYS A 2 33.25 6.76 4.08
CA LYS A 2 31.90 6.41 4.55
C LYS A 2 31.00 6.22 3.32
N ASN A 3 30.35 5.06 3.22
CA ASN A 3 29.48 4.68 2.12
C ASN A 3 28.24 5.60 2.10
N ARG A 4 28.24 6.59 1.21
CA ARG A 4 27.13 7.53 1.03
C ARG A 4 25.88 6.89 0.41
N TYR A 5 25.98 5.69 -0.16
CA TYR A 5 24.86 5.00 -0.80
C TYR A 5 23.85 4.41 0.18
N SER A 6 24.29 4.05 1.39
CA SER A 6 23.41 3.48 2.43
C SER A 6 22.44 4.52 3.00
N ASP A 7 22.87 5.78 3.20
CA ASP A 7 22.00 6.83 3.78
C ASP A 7 20.82 7.18 2.85
N PHE A 8 21.06 7.29 1.54
CA PHE A 8 20.00 7.62 0.57
C PHE A 8 18.87 6.58 0.49
N ALA A 9 19.19 5.29 0.71
CA ALA A 9 18.19 4.21 0.70
C ALA A 9 17.34 4.22 1.99
N PHE A 10 17.95 4.56 3.13
CA PHE A 10 17.24 4.69 4.40
C PHE A 10 16.32 5.91 4.44
N ASP A 11 16.78 7.07 3.95
CA ASP A 11 15.96 8.28 3.89
C ASP A 11 14.73 8.11 2.98
N ASN A 12 14.91 7.47 1.81
CA ASN A 12 13.80 7.14 0.93
C ASN A 12 12.79 6.19 1.56
N LYS A 13 13.24 5.22 2.37
CA LYS A 13 12.34 4.30 3.06
C LYS A 13 11.60 5.00 4.20
N ALA A 14 12.27 5.87 4.95
CA ALA A 14 11.66 6.66 6.01
C ALA A 14 10.61 7.65 5.47
N GLU A 15 10.88 8.32 4.34
CA GLU A 15 9.89 9.20 3.70
C GLU A 15 8.67 8.45 3.16
N ARG A 16 8.86 7.28 2.53
CA ARG A 16 7.76 6.41 2.05
C ARG A 16 6.88 5.88 3.17
N LEU A 17 7.44 5.74 4.37
CA LEU A 17 6.72 5.31 5.56
C LEU A 17 6.17 6.49 6.37
N SER A 18 6.35 7.74 5.92
CA SER A 18 5.82 8.90 6.63
C SER A 18 4.30 8.97 6.52
N LEU A 19 3.63 9.34 7.63
CA LEU A 19 2.19 9.55 7.67
C LEU A 19 1.69 10.47 6.54
N MET A 20 2.41 11.57 6.27
CA MET A 20 2.03 12.52 5.23
C MET A 20 2.03 11.87 3.84
N TYR A 21 3.06 11.08 3.55
CA TYR A 21 3.13 10.32 2.30
C TYR A 21 2.02 9.28 2.21
N THR A 22 1.75 8.54 3.29
CA THR A 22 0.66 7.55 3.34
C THR A 22 -0.71 8.21 3.12
N ILE A 23 -0.99 9.34 3.75
CA ILE A 23 -2.23 10.11 3.56
C ILE A 23 -2.34 10.57 2.10
N HIS A 24 -1.26 11.06 1.51
CA HIS A 24 -1.24 11.46 0.10
C HIS A 24 -1.54 10.26 -0.83
N ALA A 25 -0.88 9.12 -0.61
CA ALA A 25 -1.07 7.92 -1.41
C ALA A 25 -2.50 7.37 -1.31
N ILE A 26 -3.04 7.25 -0.09
CA ILE A 26 -4.40 6.71 0.13
C ILE A 26 -5.48 7.65 -0.41
N SER A 27 -5.29 8.97 -0.33
CA SER A 27 -6.23 9.97 -0.87
C SER A 27 -6.34 9.93 -2.39
N ASN A 28 -5.34 9.38 -3.08
CA ASN A 28 -5.33 9.21 -4.52
C ASN A 28 -5.87 7.84 -4.96
N LEU A 29 -6.30 6.98 -4.03
CA LEU A 29 -6.95 5.72 -4.38
C LEU A 29 -8.37 5.96 -4.89
N SER A 30 -8.78 5.15 -5.87
CA SER A 30 -10.19 5.07 -6.24
C SER A 30 -10.99 4.34 -5.16
N LYS A 31 -12.32 4.48 -5.19
CA LYS A 31 -13.22 3.74 -4.29
C LYS A 31 -12.97 2.23 -4.36
N ASP A 32 -12.89 1.67 -5.56
CA ASP A 32 -12.57 0.25 -5.78
C ASP A 32 -11.22 -0.17 -5.19
N GLU A 33 -10.20 0.69 -5.26
CA GLU A 33 -8.88 0.41 -4.70
C GLU A 33 -8.92 0.40 -3.17
N ILE A 34 -9.71 1.29 -2.55
CA ILE A 34 -9.94 1.32 -1.10
C ILE A 34 -10.73 0.08 -0.66
N GLU A 35 -11.80 -0.27 -1.38
CA GLU A 35 -12.59 -1.48 -1.08
C GLU A 35 -11.74 -2.74 -1.18
N LEU A 36 -10.87 -2.84 -2.18
CA LEU A 36 -9.91 -3.93 -2.31
C LEU A 36 -8.95 -4.00 -1.12
N LEU A 37 -8.39 -2.86 -0.68
CA LEU A 37 -7.53 -2.83 0.51
C LEU A 37 -8.28 -3.27 1.79
N LYS A 38 -9.54 -2.85 1.96
CA LYS A 38 -10.38 -3.28 3.08
C LYS A 38 -10.64 -4.79 3.03
N ALA A 39 -10.95 -5.34 1.86
CA ALA A 39 -11.18 -6.77 1.68
C ALA A 39 -9.90 -7.58 2.01
N LEU A 40 -8.75 -7.14 1.49
CA LEU A 40 -7.46 -7.79 1.76
C LEU A 40 -7.03 -7.68 3.22
N ARG A 41 -7.35 -6.58 3.91
CA ARG A 41 -7.14 -6.44 5.36
C ARG A 41 -7.95 -7.47 6.16
N GLN A 42 -9.19 -7.75 5.74
CA GLN A 42 -10.07 -8.70 6.42
C GLN A 42 -9.66 -10.15 6.17
N ASP A 43 -9.24 -10.46 4.94
CA ASP A 43 -8.83 -11.80 4.55
C ASP A 43 -7.72 -11.73 3.49
N ILE A 44 -6.47 -11.91 3.95
CA ILE A 44 -5.30 -11.89 3.07
C ILE A 44 -5.25 -13.09 2.12
N SER A 45 -5.94 -14.20 2.44
CA SER A 45 -6.01 -15.37 1.55
C SER A 45 -6.77 -15.08 0.26
N LEU A 46 -7.56 -14.00 0.23
CA LEU A 46 -8.17 -13.48 -1.00
C LEU A 46 -7.11 -13.10 -2.03
N LEU A 47 -5.90 -12.72 -1.61
CA LEU A 47 -4.80 -12.43 -2.53
C LEU A 47 -4.45 -13.66 -3.38
N GLU A 48 -4.45 -14.85 -2.79
CA GLU A 48 -4.19 -16.11 -3.49
C GLU A 48 -5.31 -16.42 -4.49
N ARG A 49 -6.57 -16.18 -4.10
CA ARG A 49 -7.73 -16.34 -4.99
C ARG A 49 -7.72 -15.35 -6.15
N TYR A 50 -7.26 -14.12 -5.91
CA TYR A 50 -7.16 -13.09 -6.93
C TYR A 50 -5.97 -13.28 -7.87
N GLN A 51 -4.97 -14.07 -7.50
CA GLN A 51 -3.92 -14.50 -8.43
C GLN A 51 -4.44 -15.46 -9.51
N ASP A 52 -5.55 -16.16 -9.25
CA ASP A 52 -6.24 -16.97 -10.25
C ASP A 52 -7.17 -16.12 -11.12
N ASP A 53 -7.86 -15.12 -10.54
CA ASP A 53 -8.69 -14.12 -11.24
C ASP A 53 -7.87 -12.95 -11.83
N LYS A 54 -6.86 -13.29 -12.64
CA LYS A 54 -5.81 -12.38 -13.16
C LYS A 54 -6.28 -11.14 -13.93
N VAL A 55 -7.54 -11.07 -14.35
CA VAL A 55 -7.98 -10.15 -15.40
C VAL A 55 -8.23 -8.73 -14.88
N GLU A 56 -8.67 -8.55 -13.63
CA GLU A 56 -9.03 -7.21 -13.12
C GLU A 56 -8.36 -6.79 -11.81
N ILE A 57 -8.02 -7.74 -10.93
CA ILE A 57 -7.55 -7.41 -9.58
C ILE A 57 -6.04 -7.17 -9.55
N PHE A 58 -5.27 -7.93 -10.32
CA PHE A 58 -3.83 -7.75 -10.40
C PHE A 58 -3.42 -6.34 -10.90
N PRO A 59 -4.05 -5.75 -11.93
CA PRO A 59 -3.81 -4.35 -12.31
C PRO A 59 -4.14 -3.36 -11.18
N LYS A 60 -5.21 -3.59 -10.42
CA LYS A 60 -5.60 -2.73 -9.28
C LYS A 60 -4.53 -2.79 -8.17
N ILE A 61 -4.04 -3.99 -7.83
CA ILE A 61 -2.94 -4.17 -6.86
C ILE A 61 -1.69 -3.41 -7.32
N ASN A 62 -1.28 -3.56 -8.58
CA ASN A 62 -0.10 -2.85 -9.10
C ASN A 62 -0.25 -1.32 -9.06
N ARG A 63 -1.45 -0.80 -9.31
CA ARG A 63 -1.72 0.64 -9.18
C ARG A 63 -1.63 1.13 -7.74
N ILE A 64 -2.09 0.34 -6.78
CA ILE A 64 -1.95 0.65 -5.35
C ILE A 64 -0.46 0.66 -5.00
N LEU A 65 0.28 -0.40 -5.34
CA LEU A 65 1.72 -0.51 -5.08
C LEU A 65 2.51 0.68 -5.65
N ALA A 66 2.19 1.10 -6.88
CA ALA A 66 2.82 2.25 -7.51
C ALA A 66 2.56 3.58 -6.76
N LYS A 67 1.35 3.79 -6.24
CA LYS A 67 1.00 5.02 -5.48
C LYS A 67 1.70 5.09 -4.13
N PHE A 68 1.89 3.94 -3.47
CA PHE A 68 2.61 3.84 -2.21
C PHE A 68 4.13 3.66 -2.41
N ASN A 69 4.59 3.43 -3.65
CA ASN A 69 6.00 3.16 -3.97
C ASN A 69 6.57 1.98 -3.14
N LEU A 70 5.77 0.92 -3.03
CA LEU A 70 6.07 -0.30 -2.30
C LEU A 70 5.98 -1.51 -3.24
N SER A 71 6.60 -2.61 -2.84
CA SER A 71 6.60 -3.86 -3.61
C SER A 71 5.65 -4.92 -3.04
N SER A 72 5.08 -4.68 -1.86
CA SER A 72 4.20 -5.63 -1.17
C SER A 72 2.89 -4.97 -0.79
N ILE A 73 1.78 -5.62 -1.14
CA ILE A 73 0.45 -5.14 -0.76
C ILE A 73 0.22 -5.32 0.74
N GLN A 74 0.87 -6.32 1.34
CA GLN A 74 0.87 -6.49 2.79
C GLN A 74 1.52 -5.29 3.47
N GLU A 75 2.64 -4.78 2.96
CA GLU A 75 3.27 -3.57 3.51
C GLU A 75 2.34 -2.36 3.41
N VAL A 76 1.59 -2.22 2.31
CA VAL A 76 0.58 -1.16 2.18
C VAL A 76 -0.48 -1.29 3.27
N ILE A 77 -1.04 -2.50 3.45
CA ILE A 77 -2.07 -2.77 4.47
C ILE A 77 -1.54 -2.43 5.86
N ASP A 78 -0.34 -2.91 6.20
CA ASP A 78 0.29 -2.70 7.49
C ASP A 78 0.51 -1.20 7.78
N ILE A 79 0.98 -0.41 6.81
CA ILE A 79 1.20 1.04 6.99
C ILE A 79 -0.13 1.78 7.17
N VAL A 80 -1.12 1.45 6.35
CA VAL A 80 -2.45 2.06 6.42
C VAL A 80 -3.13 1.73 7.76
N ASP A 81 -2.95 0.51 8.27
CA ASP A 81 -3.48 0.06 9.56
C ASP A 81 -2.72 0.69 10.74
N ASN A 82 -1.39 0.77 10.67
CA ASN A 82 -0.54 1.42 11.68
C ASN A 82 -0.91 2.90 11.90
N TYR A 83 -1.44 3.56 10.88
CA TYR A 83 -1.93 4.93 10.94
C TYR A 83 -3.44 5.05 11.16
N ASN A 84 -4.14 3.94 11.43
CA ASN A 84 -5.60 3.87 11.62
C ASN A 84 -6.42 4.49 10.47
N LEU A 85 -5.86 4.51 9.25
CA LEU A 85 -6.49 5.20 8.13
C LEU A 85 -7.73 4.45 7.62
N PHE A 86 -7.80 3.12 7.80
CA PHE A 86 -8.99 2.36 7.45
C PHE A 86 -10.26 2.83 8.17
N GLU A 87 -10.14 3.30 9.41
CA GLU A 87 -11.28 3.81 10.20
C GLU A 87 -11.73 5.19 9.73
N LEU A 88 -10.79 6.00 9.22
CA LEU A 88 -11.08 7.33 8.69
C LEU A 88 -11.80 7.29 7.34
N TYR A 89 -11.57 6.24 6.54
CA TYR A 89 -12.21 6.05 5.24
C TYR A 89 -13.46 5.15 5.31
N ASN A 90 -14.19 5.18 6.44
CA ASN A 90 -15.52 4.58 6.56
C ASN A 90 -16.55 5.34 5.71
N PHE A 91 -16.62 5.03 4.41
CA PHE A 91 -17.79 5.29 3.58
C PHE A 91 -18.83 4.18 3.74
#